data_AF-A0A7C4L1D7-F1
#
_entry.id   AF-A0A7C4L1D7-F1
#
_cell.length_a   1.000
_cell.length_b   1.000
_cell.length_c   1.000
_cell.angle_alpha   90.00
_cell.angle_beta   90.00
_cell.angle_gamma   90.00
#
_symmetry.space_group_name_H-M   'P 1'
#
loop_
_entity.id
_entity.type
_entity.pdbx_description
1 polymer ?
#
loop_
_entity_poly.entity_id
_entity_poly.type
_entity_poly.pdbx_seq_one_letter_code
_entity_poly.pdbx_strand_id
1 'polypeptide(L)' 'MSRASQPTLPNPQPGWAELPPPVQQACHALGLKETPLAFRQTDDGRLIIIAADGRKLCWPREENR' A
#
# COMPACT_ATOMS: atom_id res chain seq x y z
N MET A 1 -10.83 41.46 0.65
CA MET A 1 -10.33 40.21 1.23
C MET A 1 -10.90 39.07 0.42
N SER A 2 -10.16 38.57 -0.57
CA SER A 2 -10.66 37.55 -1.50
C SER A 2 -9.96 36.24 -1.22
N ARG A 3 -10.77 35.27 -0.80
CA ARG A 3 -10.44 33.93 -0.32
C ARG A 3 -9.59 33.20 -1.37
N ALA A 4 -8.40 32.77 -0.99
CA ALA A 4 -7.52 31.97 -1.84
C ALA A 4 -8.28 30.73 -2.34
N SER A 5 -8.35 30.56 -3.66
CA SER A 5 -8.82 29.35 -4.31
C SER A 5 -7.92 28.20 -3.86
N GLN A 6 -8.37 27.41 -2.88
CA GLN A 6 -7.76 26.11 -2.60
C GLN A 6 -7.93 25.27 -3.87
N PRO A 7 -6.86 24.69 -4.44
CA PRO A 7 -7.04 23.61 -5.38
C PRO A 7 -7.60 22.44 -4.57
N THR A 8 -8.89 22.19 -4.69
CA THR A 8 -9.48 20.92 -4.28
C THR A 8 -8.86 19.87 -5.19
N LEU A 9 -7.81 19.19 -4.74
CA LEU A 9 -7.35 17.97 -5.41
C LEU A 9 -8.47 16.94 -5.24
N PRO A 10 -9.10 16.45 -6.32
CA PRO A 10 -9.67 15.14 -6.26
C PRO A 10 -8.48 14.19 -6.35
N ASN A 11 -7.90 13.79 -5.21
CA ASN A 11 -7.05 12.60 -5.20
C ASN A 11 -7.98 11.42 -4.94
N PRO A 12 -8.53 10.74 -5.96
CA PRO A 12 -9.04 9.39 -5.75
C PRO A 12 -7.82 8.60 -5.31
N GLN A 13 -7.75 8.21 -4.04
CA GLN A 13 -6.59 7.54 -3.42
C GLN A 13 -5.96 6.54 -4.42
N PRO A 14 -4.90 6.93 -5.17
CA PRO A 14 -4.44 6.13 -6.31
C PRO A 14 -3.54 4.99 -5.86
N GLY A 15 -3.26 4.95 -4.55
CA GLY A 15 -2.33 4.05 -3.93
C GLY A 15 -2.49 2.59 -4.34
N TRP A 16 -3.70 2.02 -4.26
CA TRP A 16 -3.93 0.61 -4.60
C TRP A 16 -3.60 0.23 -6.05
N ALA A 17 -3.99 1.07 -7.01
CA ALA A 17 -3.77 0.79 -8.43
C ALA A 17 -2.30 0.98 -8.82
N GLU A 18 -1.57 1.81 -8.08
CA GLU A 18 -0.13 2.05 -8.26
C GLU A 18 0.75 1.01 -7.54
N LEU A 19 0.19 0.17 -6.65
CA LEU A 19 0.94 -0.88 -5.98
C LEU A 19 1.42 -1.92 -7.00
N PRO A 20 2.66 -2.43 -6.88
CA PRO A 20 3.11 -3.58 -7.65
C PRO A 20 2.17 -4.78 -7.45
N PRO A 21 1.94 -5.63 -8.48
CA PRO A 21 1.12 -6.84 -8.36
C PRO A 21 1.40 -7.71 -7.11
N PRO A 22 2.66 -8.00 -6.73
CA PRO A 22 2.93 -8.80 -5.52
C PRO A 22 2.51 -8.09 -4.23
N VAL A 23 2.54 -6.76 -4.20
CA VAL A 23 2.08 -5.97 -3.05
C VAL A 23 0.56 -6.01 -2.96
N GLN A 24 -0.14 -5.89 -4.09
CA GLN A 24 -1.60 -6.03 -4.12
C GLN A 24 -2.05 -7.41 -3.62
N GLN A 25 -1.41 -8.48 -4.11
CA GLN A 25 -1.69 -9.85 -3.66
C GLN A 25 -1.46 -10.02 -2.15
N ALA A 26 -0.31 -9.55 -1.65
CA ALA A 26 0.00 -9.59 -0.23
C ALA A 26 -1.01 -8.79 0.60
N CYS A 27 -1.37 -7.58 0.17
CA CYS A 27 -2.36 -6.77 0.88
C CYS A 27 -3.75 -7.43 0.89
N HIS A 28 -4.16 -8.05 -0.22
CA HIS A 28 -5.42 -8.80 -0.32
C HIS A 28 -5.42 -10.02 0.60
N ALA A 29 -4.34 -10.79 0.61
CA ALA A 29 -4.21 -11.98 1.44
C ALA A 29 -4.05 -11.67 2.95
N LEU A 30 -3.49 -10.50 3.28
CA LEU A 30 -3.46 -9.94 4.63
C LEU A 30 -4.81 -9.32 5.06
N GLY A 31 -5.79 -9.23 4.16
CA GLY A 31 -7.11 -8.65 4.43
C GLY A 31 -7.09 -7.13 4.62
N LEU A 32 -6.08 -6.44 4.08
CA LEU A 32 -5.99 -4.99 4.13
C LEU A 32 -7.07 -4.38 3.22
N LYS A 33 -7.89 -3.49 3.79
CA LYS A 33 -8.95 -2.76 3.07
C LYS A 33 -8.49 -1.39 2.59
N GLU A 34 -7.43 -0.87 3.20
CA GLU A 34 -6.87 0.45 2.95
C GLU A 34 -5.50 0.33 2.31
N THR A 35 -5.11 1.33 1.53
CA THR A 35 -3.79 1.36 0.89
C THR A 35 -2.73 1.35 1.99
N PRO A 36 -1.71 0.48 1.92
CA PRO A 36 -0.58 0.57 2.83
C PRO A 36 0.13 1.93 2.70
N LEU A 37 0.59 2.45 3.83
CA LEU A 37 1.36 3.70 3.90
C LEU A 37 2.74 3.55 3.26
N ALA A 38 3.33 2.36 3.35
CA ALA A 38 4.62 2.04 2.76
C ALA A 38 4.74 0.54 2.53
N PHE A 39 5.60 0.16 1.58
CA PHE A 39 6.02 -1.22 1.40
C PHE A 39 7.50 -1.27 1.02
N ARG A 40 8.16 -2.39 1.33
CA ARG A 40 9.54 -2.67 0.92
C ARG A 40 9.69 -4.15 0.65
N GLN A 41 10.33 -4.49 -0.46
CA GLN A 41 10.81 -5.85 -0.70
C GLN A 41 12.22 -6.01 -0.12
N THR A 42 12.45 -7.10 0.60
CA THR A 42 13.77 -7.48 1.11
C THR A 42 14.53 -8.30 0.07
N ASP A 43 15.85 -8.35 0.17
CA ASP A 43 16.72 -9.17 -0.69
C ASP A 43 16.40 -10.67 -0.64
N ASP A 44 15.85 -11.15 0.48
CA ASP A 44 15.33 -12.53 0.67
C ASP A 44 13.99 -12.78 -0.06
N GLY A 45 13.46 -11.78 -0.77
CA GLY A 45 12.20 -11.86 -1.51
C GLY A 45 10.93 -11.66 -0.68
N ARG A 46 11.03 -11.47 0.65
CA ARG A 46 9.89 -11.12 1.52
C ARG A 46 9.42 -9.70 1.26
N LEU A 47 8.14 -9.46 1.49
CA LEU A 47 7.54 -8.14 1.38
C LEU A 47 7.12 -7.63 2.75
N ILE A 48 7.61 -6.46 3.13
CA ILE A 48 7.22 -5.76 4.33
C ILE A 48 6.20 -4.69 3.94
N ILE A 49 5.02 -4.72 4.54
CA ILE A 49 3.93 -3.78 4.29
C ILE A 49 3.62 -3.04 5.59
N ILE A 50 3.50 -1.71 5.53
CA ILE A 50 3.02 -0.86 6.61
C ILE A 50 1.57 -0.51 6.31
N ALA A 51 0.64 -1.10 7.04
CA ALA A 51 -0.78 -0.87 6.90
C ALA A 51 -1.17 0.57 7.30
N ALA A 52 -2.34 1.02 6.84
CA ALA A 52 -2.92 2.32 7.19
C ALA A 52 -3.10 2.51 8.70
N ASP A 53 -3.36 1.43 9.45
CA ASP A 53 -3.50 1.46 10.90
C ASP A 53 -2.15 1.50 11.65
N GLY A 54 -1.03 1.51 10.92
CA GLY A 54 0.32 1.55 11.47
C GLY A 54 0.92 0.17 11.78
N ARG A 55 0.18 -0.93 11.54
CA ARG A 55 0.73 -2.28 11.66
C ARG A 55 1.78 -2.55 10.60
N LYS A 56 2.89 -3.14 11.03
CA LYS A 56 3.90 -3.74 10.14
C LYS A 56 3.57 -5.20 9.92
N LEU A 57 3.29 -5.57 8.67
CA LEU A 57 3.00 -6.93 8.25
C LEU A 57 4.13 -7.42 7.35
N CYS A 58 4.54 -8.67 7.55
CA CYS A 58 5.56 -9.32 6.74
C CYS A 58 4.88 -10.43 5.93
N TRP A 59 4.85 -10.27 4.61
CA TRP A 59 4.39 -11.26 3.67
C TRP A 59 5.59 -12.09 3.16
N PRO A 60 5.61 -13.41 3.36
CA PRO A 60 6.67 -14.24 2.82
C PRO A 60 6.61 -14.22 1.28
N ARG A 61 7.75 -14.51 0.62
CA ARG A 61 7.72 -14.83 -0.81
C ARG A 61 6.79 -16.04 -0.96
N GLU A 62 5.73 -15.94 -1.77
CA GLU A 62 4.95 -17.11 -2.17
C GLU A 62 5.88 -18.06 -2.91
N GLU A 63 6.42 -19.03 -2.19
CA GLU A 63 7.08 -20.19 -2.74
C GLU A 63 5.96 -21.05 -3.33
N ASN A 64 5.68 -20.79 -4.62
CA ASN A 64 4.71 -21.52 -5.41
C ASN A 64 5.08 -23.02 -5.32
N ARG A 65 4.30 -23.78 -4.54
CA ARG A 65 4.39 -25.23 -4.41
C ARG A 65 3.16 -25.87 -5.02
#